data_AF-A0AA45C988-F1
#
_entry.id   AF-A0AA45C988-F1
#
_cell.length_a   1.000
_cell.length_b   1.000
_cell.length_c   1.000
_cell.angle_alpha   90.00
_cell.angle_beta   90.00
_cell.angle_gamma   90.00
#
_symmetry.space_group_name_H-M   'P 1'
#
loop_
_entity.id
_entity.type
_entity.pdbx_description
1 polymer ?
#
loop_
_entity_poly.entity_id
_entity_poly.type
_entity_poly.pdbx_seq_one_letter_code
_entity_poly.pdbx_strand_id
1 'polypeptide(L)'
;MIYEVLGWINVFLLILNGSLFILKKIYKNYKFKNSKNKTKYLSLLKKISFFHKINGLLIILIAIIHAYLILGTVFYIHTGSILLILIIINFLLYIFKNLKIFKKWLLIHKLNTIIIFTALIIHLTNPWIFG
;
A
#
# COMPACT_ATOMS: atom_id res chain seq x y z
N MET A 1 -8.92 1.28 21.96
CA MET A 1 -9.90 0.39 21.29
C MET A 1 -10.22 0.77 19.84
N ILE A 2 -11.01 1.82 19.54
CA ILE A 2 -11.40 2.09 18.13
C ILE A 2 -10.20 2.43 17.23
N TYR A 3 -9.24 3.22 17.74
CA TYR A 3 -8.05 3.60 16.99
C TYR A 3 -7.14 2.40 16.71
N GLU A 4 -6.97 1.47 17.66
CA GLU A 4 -6.22 0.23 17.46
C GLU A 4 -6.84 -0.63 16.36
N VAL A 5 -8.17 -0.76 16.34
CA VAL A 5 -8.90 -1.50 15.30
C VAL A 5 -8.65 -0.87 13.93
N LEU A 6 -8.70 0.46 13.80
CA LEU A 6 -8.37 1.14 12.54
C LEU A 6 -6.90 0.92 12.13
N GLY A 7 -5.99 0.86 13.11
CA GLY A 7 -4.58 0.53 12.87
C GLY A 7 -4.42 -0.86 12.26
N TRP A 8 -5.04 -1.88 12.86
CA TRP A 8 -5.01 -3.25 12.33
C TRP A 8 -5.72 -3.41 10.99
N ILE A 9 -6.83 -2.70 10.78
CA ILE A 9 -7.49 -2.64 9.47
C ILE A 9 -6.51 -2.08 8.43
N ASN A 10 -5.81 -0.98 8.73
CA ASN A 10 -4.81 -0.43 7.82
C ASN A 10 -3.68 -1.41 7.52
N VAL A 11 -3.16 -2.12 8.53
CA VAL A 11 -2.13 -3.15 8.36
C VAL A 11 -2.63 -4.22 7.38
N PHE A 12 -3.83 -4.76 7.62
CA PHE A 12 -4.45 -5.77 6.77
C PHE A 12 -4.64 -5.28 5.33
N LEU A 13 -5.20 -4.09 5.16
CA LEU A 13 -5.41 -3.49 3.84
C LEU A 13 -4.09 -3.25 3.12
N LEU A 14 -3.04 -2.80 3.81
CA LEU A 14 -1.73 -2.57 3.22
C LEU A 14 -1.06 -3.87 2.76
N ILE A 15 -1.15 -4.94 3.57
CA ILE A 15 -0.68 -6.30 3.19
C ILE A 15 -1.44 -6.80 1.96
N LEU A 16 -2.78 -6.70 1.97
CA LEU A 16 -3.59 -7.05 0.80
C LEU A 16 -3.18 -6.25 -0.44
N ASN A 17 -2.87 -4.96 -0.27
CA ASN A 17 -2.48 -4.10 -1.38
C ASN A 17 -1.12 -4.53 -1.99
N GLY A 18 -0.16 -4.88 -1.13
CA GLY A 18 1.15 -5.39 -1.51
C GLY A 18 1.10 -6.78 -2.18
N SER A 19 0.12 -7.61 -1.81
CA SER A 19 -0.02 -8.98 -2.35
C SER A 19 -0.15 -9.03 -3.88
N LEU A 20 -0.69 -7.99 -4.52
CA LEU A 20 -0.81 -7.91 -5.98
C LEU A 20 0.55 -8.02 -6.68
N PHE A 21 1.62 -7.50 -6.08
CA PHE A 21 2.97 -7.64 -6.62
C PHE A 21 3.41 -9.11 -6.64
N ILE A 22 3.17 -9.83 -5.55
CA ILE A 22 3.48 -11.26 -5.41
C ILE A 22 2.65 -12.06 -6.43
N LEU A 23 1.35 -11.80 -6.54
CA LEU A 23 0.47 -12.47 -7.49
C LEU A 23 0.89 -12.27 -8.95
N LYS A 24 1.37 -11.07 -9.31
CA LYS A 24 1.94 -10.80 -10.65
C LYS A 24 3.26 -11.53 -10.87
N LYS A 25 4.10 -11.66 -9.85
CA LYS A 25 5.36 -12.42 -9.91
C LYS A 25 5.10 -13.92 -10.09
N ILE A 26 4.14 -14.47 -9.34
CA ILE A 26 3.68 -15.86 -9.48
C ILE A 26 3.18 -16.09 -10.92
N TYR A 27 2.32 -15.21 -11.44
CA TYR A 27 1.83 -15.32 -12.82
C TYR A 27 2.95 -15.38 -13.85
N LYS A 28 3.98 -14.54 -13.71
CA LYS A 28 5.11 -14.48 -14.65
C LYS A 28 5.93 -15.78 -14.66
N ASN A 29 6.08 -16.41 -13.50
CA ASN A 29 6.94 -17.59 -13.33
C ASN A 29 6.17 -18.91 -13.46
N TYR A 30 4.84 -18.88 -13.36
CA TYR A 30 4.01 -20.08 -13.42
C TYR A 30 3.77 -20.54 -14.86
N LYS A 31 4.12 -21.80 -15.15
CA LYS A 31 3.83 -22.46 -16.43
C LYS A 31 2.40 -23.01 -16.41
N PHE A 32 1.46 -22.25 -16.98
CA PHE A 32 0.07 -22.71 -17.10
C PHE A 32 -0.03 -23.91 -18.05
N LYS A 33 -0.63 -25.00 -17.57
CA LYS A 33 -0.84 -26.24 -18.34
C LYS A 33 -1.81 -26.08 -19.52
N ASN A 34 -2.72 -25.09 -19.48
CA ASN A 34 -3.67 -24.82 -20.55
C ASN A 34 -4.05 -23.33 -20.61
N SER A 35 -4.60 -22.91 -21.76
CA SER A 35 -5.04 -21.53 -22.01
C SER A 35 -6.18 -21.10 -21.09
N LYS A 36 -7.10 -22.00 -20.74
CA LYS A 36 -8.26 -21.74 -19.86
C LYS A 36 -7.84 -21.34 -18.44
N ASN A 37 -6.83 -22.00 -17.86
CA ASN A 37 -6.34 -21.65 -16.52
C ASN A 37 -5.60 -20.31 -16.56
N LYS A 38 -4.87 -20.02 -17.64
CA LYS A 38 -4.21 -18.73 -17.85
C LYS A 38 -5.22 -17.59 -17.94
N THR A 39 -6.30 -17.75 -18.71
CA THR A 39 -7.35 -16.71 -18.84
C THR A 39 -8.11 -16.49 -17.53
N LYS A 40 -8.42 -17.57 -16.78
CA LYS A 40 -9.03 -17.47 -15.45
C LYS A 40 -8.14 -16.72 -14.45
N TYR A 41 -6.83 -16.97 -14.46
CA TYR A 41 -5.89 -16.24 -13.60
C TYR A 41 -5.80 -14.76 -14.00
N LEU A 42 -5.75 -14.46 -15.30
CA LEU A 42 -5.73 -13.08 -15.79
C LEU A 42 -6.99 -12.30 -15.42
N SER A 43 -8.18 -12.93 -15.46
CA SER A 43 -9.43 -12.27 -15.05
C SER A 43 -9.43 -11.96 -13.55
N LEU A 44 -8.90 -12.88 -12.72
CA LEU A 44 -8.68 -12.63 -11.28
C LEU A 44 -7.70 -11.48 -11.06
N LEU A 45 -6.55 -11.46 -11.74
CA LEU A 45 -5.60 -10.36 -11.64
C LEU A 45 -6.20 -9.01 -12.02
N LYS A 46 -7.07 -8.95 -13.03
CA LYS A 46 -7.77 -7.72 -13.42
C LYS A 46 -8.67 -7.22 -12.28
N LYS A 47 -9.44 -8.11 -11.65
CA LYS A 47 -10.29 -7.78 -10.49
C LYS A 47 -9.45 -7.28 -9.32
N ILE A 48 -8.41 -8.01 -8.94
CA ILE A 48 -7.52 -7.61 -7.83
C ILE A 48 -6.83 -6.28 -8.14
N SER A 49 -6.41 -6.05 -9.39
CA SER A 49 -5.80 -4.77 -9.80
C SER A 49 -6.77 -3.60 -9.76
N PHE A 50 -8.08 -3.83 -9.88
CA PHE A 50 -9.10 -2.80 -9.66
C PHE A 50 -9.22 -2.49 -8.17
N PHE A 51 -9.39 -3.52 -7.33
CA PHE A 51 -9.45 -3.38 -5.88
C PHE A 51 -8.19 -2.75 -5.27
N HIS A 52 -6.99 -3.06 -5.78
CA HIS A 52 -5.74 -2.45 -5.33
C HIS A 52 -5.77 -0.91 -5.36
N LYS A 53 -6.40 -0.33 -6.39
CA LYS A 53 -6.49 1.14 -6.53
C LYS A 53 -7.43 1.73 -5.48
N ILE A 54 -8.60 1.12 -5.31
CA ILE A 54 -9.62 1.55 -4.33
C ILE A 54 -9.05 1.38 -2.92
N ASN A 55 -8.42 0.24 -2.66
CA ASN A 55 -7.79 -0.07 -1.39
C ASN A 55 -6.67 0.91 -1.04
N GLY A 56 -5.88 1.36 -2.03
CA GLY A 56 -4.88 2.41 -1.81
C GLY A 56 -5.46 3.70 -1.26
N LEU A 57 -6.62 4.13 -1.77
CA LEU A 57 -7.32 5.31 -1.25
C LEU A 57 -7.92 5.06 0.14
N LEU A 58 -8.53 3.89 0.36
CA LEU A 58 -9.09 3.51 1.66
C LEU A 58 -8.05 3.51 2.78
N ILE A 59 -6.84 2.99 2.51
CA ILE A 59 -5.72 3.01 3.47
C ILE A 59 -5.40 4.45 3.88
N ILE A 60 -5.35 5.39 2.93
CA ILE A 60 -5.05 6.79 3.23
C ILE A 60 -6.14 7.39 4.14
N LEU A 61 -7.42 7.18 3.80
CA LEU A 61 -8.53 7.72 4.59
C LEU A 61 -8.55 7.16 6.01
N ILE A 62 -8.43 5.83 6.16
CA ILE A 62 -8.42 5.18 7.47
C ILE A 62 -7.18 5.60 8.28
N ALA A 63 -6.02 5.77 7.63
CA ALA A 63 -4.80 6.24 8.29
C ALA A 63 -4.90 7.68 8.80
N ILE A 64 -5.56 8.58 8.06
CA ILE A 64 -5.83 9.94 8.51
C ILE A 64 -6.74 9.91 9.75
N ILE A 65 -7.82 9.13 9.71
CA ILE A 65 -8.76 9.00 10.85
C ILE A 65 -8.04 8.41 12.06
N HIS A 66 -7.27 7.34 11.85
CA HIS A 66 -6.45 6.71 12.90
C HIS A 66 -5.46 7.69 13.53
N ALA A 67 -4.73 8.47 12.72
CA ALA A 67 -3.78 9.47 13.20
C ALA A 67 -4.49 10.57 14.01
N TYR A 68 -5.63 11.07 13.52
CA TYR A 68 -6.41 12.09 14.22
C TYR A 68 -6.91 11.61 15.59
N LEU A 69 -7.35 10.34 15.69
CA LEU A 69 -7.84 9.78 16.94
C LEU A 69 -6.74 9.54 18.00
N ILE A 70 -5.49 9.32 17.58
CA ILE A 70 -4.37 9.10 18.51
C ILE A 70 -3.71 10.41 18.91
N LEU A 71 -3.44 11.28 17.94
CA LEU A 71 -2.58 12.45 18.12
C LEU A 71 -3.39 13.76 18.25
N GLY A 72 -4.71 13.72 18.03
CA GLY A 72 -5.55 14.92 17.90
C GLY A 72 -5.27 15.75 16.64
N THR A 73 -4.17 15.46 15.92
CA THR A 73 -3.72 16.14 14.70
C THR A 73 -3.00 15.13 13.80
N VAL A 74 -2.84 15.45 12.51
CA VAL A 74 -2.05 14.61 11.58
C VAL A 74 -0.60 15.09 11.46
N PHE A 75 -0.26 16.25 12.06
CA PHE A 75 1.00 16.96 11.81
C PHE A 75 2.07 16.73 12.89
N TYR A 76 1.80 15.86 13.87
CA TYR A 76 2.79 15.54 14.90
C TYR A 76 3.89 14.63 14.33
N ILE A 77 5.12 14.82 14.83
CA ILE A 77 6.28 14.00 14.44
C ILE A 77 6.11 12.62 15.09
N HIS A 78 5.61 11.67 14.29
CA HIS A 78 5.31 10.32 14.70
C HIS A 78 5.60 9.36 13.54
N THR A 79 6.04 8.13 13.84
CA THR A 79 6.39 7.17 12.76
C THR A 79 5.19 6.85 11.86
N GLY A 80 3.98 6.91 12.41
CA GLY A 80 2.73 6.78 11.65
C GLY A 80 2.50 7.91 10.63
N SER A 81 2.92 9.15 10.95
CA SER A 81 2.84 10.29 10.04
C SER A 81 3.78 10.11 8.85
N ILE A 82 5.00 9.62 9.11
CA ILE A 82 5.97 9.27 8.06
C ILE A 82 5.40 8.17 7.16
N LEU A 83 4.84 7.11 7.75
CA LEU A 83 4.21 6.01 7.03
C LEU A 83 3.07 6.51 6.13
N LEU A 84 2.19 7.38 6.65
CA LEU A 84 1.10 7.99 5.89
C LEU A 84 1.62 8.80 4.70
N ILE A 85 2.65 9.64 4.90
CA ILE A 85 3.27 10.42 3.82
C ILE A 85 3.82 9.50 2.73
N LEU A 86 4.53 8.44 3.09
CA LEU A 86 5.06 7.47 2.14
C LEU A 86 3.95 6.81 1.31
N ILE A 87 2.83 6.43 1.95
CA ILE A 87 1.65 5.85 1.28
C ILE A 87 1.04 6.87 0.30
N ILE A 88 0.87 8.13 0.72
CA ILE A 88 0.35 9.21 -0.14
C ILE A 88 1.27 9.41 -1.35
N ILE A 89 2.59 9.51 -1.15
CA ILE A 89 3.57 9.61 -2.24
C ILE A 89 3.41 8.42 -3.20
N ASN A 90 3.26 7.20 -2.68
CA ASN A 90 3.10 6.02 -3.53
C ASN A 90 1.83 6.06 -4.39
N PHE A 91 0.74 6.59 -3.82
CA PHE A 91 -0.53 6.77 -4.52
C PHE A 91 -0.47 7.90 -5.56
N LEU A 92 0.21 9.00 -5.24
CA LEU A 92 0.45 10.10 -6.19
C LEU A 92 1.30 9.63 -7.38
N LEU A 93 2.34 8.80 -7.16
CA LEU A 93 3.10 8.18 -8.24
C LEU A 93 2.21 7.37 -9.20
N TYR A 94 1.16 6.72 -8.68
CA TYR A 94 0.17 6.03 -9.49
C TYR A 94 -0.72 7.00 -10.29
N ILE A 95 -1.19 8.09 -9.69
CA ILE A 95 -2.00 9.12 -10.37
C ILE A 95 -1.20 9.76 -11.51
N PHE A 96 0.05 10.14 -11.23
CA PHE A 96 0.92 10.85 -12.17
C PHE A 96 1.69 9.96 -13.13
N LYS A 97 1.44 8.64 -13.15
CA LYS A 97 2.13 7.70 -14.05
C LYS A 97 2.03 8.06 -15.54
N ASN A 98 0.97 8.77 -15.93
CA ASN A 98 0.72 9.20 -17.31
C ASN A 98 1.40 10.52 -17.65
N LEU A 99 1.84 11.29 -16.64
CA LEU A 99 2.69 12.45 -16.85
C LEU A 99 4.07 11.93 -17.24
N LYS A 100 4.52 12.24 -18.46
CA LYS A 100 5.81 11.80 -19.02
C LYS A 100 7.05 12.22 -18.20
N ILE A 101 6.84 12.92 -17.08
CA ILE A 101 7.81 13.39 -16.09
C ILE A 101 8.56 12.19 -15.45
N PHE A 102 7.86 11.09 -15.17
CA PHE A 102 8.43 9.95 -14.44
C PHE A 102 8.62 8.72 -15.33
N LYS A 103 9.64 8.74 -16.19
CA LYS A 103 9.99 7.58 -17.06
C LYS A 103 10.18 6.26 -16.26
N LYS A 104 10.61 6.35 -15.00
CA LYS A 104 10.84 5.21 -14.10
C LYS A 104 9.79 5.09 -12.98
N TRP A 105 8.58 5.66 -13.14
CA TRP A 105 7.54 5.68 -12.08
C TRP A 105 7.28 4.31 -11.46
N LEU A 106 7.26 3.24 -12.27
CA LEU A 106 6.98 1.89 -11.77
C LEU A 106 8.11 1.35 -10.88
N LEU A 107 9.36 1.70 -11.17
CA LEU A 107 10.49 1.34 -10.32
C LEU A 107 10.41 2.10 -9.00
N ILE A 108 10.16 3.41 -9.06
CA ILE A 108 10.04 4.27 -7.87
C ILE A 108 8.87 3.80 -6.98
N HIS A 109 7.71 3.50 -7.56
CA HIS A 109 6.55 2.98 -6.83
C HIS A 109 6.87 1.65 -6.12
N LYS A 110 7.60 0.74 -6.78
CA LYS A 110 8.03 -0.53 -6.17
C LYS A 110 9.04 -0.33 -5.04
N LEU A 111 10.03 0.53 -5.23
CA LEU A 111 11.02 0.85 -4.19
C LEU A 111 10.34 1.53 -2.99
N ASN A 112 9.47 2.50 -3.24
CA ASN A 112 8.71 3.17 -2.19
C ASN A 112 7.80 2.20 -1.44
N THR A 113 7.27 1.17 -2.10
CA THR A 113 6.50 0.10 -1.42
C THR A 113 7.37 -0.66 -0.40
N ILE A 114 8.63 -0.95 -0.70
CA ILE A 114 9.55 -1.58 0.25
C ILE A 114 9.79 -0.68 1.46
N ILE A 115 9.99 0.62 1.20
CA ILE A 115 10.17 1.64 2.26
C ILE A 115 8.92 1.71 3.13
N ILE A 116 7.71 1.68 2.55
CA ILE A 116 6.44 1.66 3.27
C ILE A 116 6.35 0.45 4.22
N PHE A 117 6.66 -0.76 3.74
CA PHE A 117 6.63 -1.96 4.60
C PHE A 117 7.68 -1.89 5.72
N THR A 118 8.84 -1.29 5.45
CA THR A 118 9.88 -1.07 6.47
C THR A 118 9.38 -0.07 7.52
N ALA A 119 8.80 1.05 7.09
CA ALA A 119 8.21 2.06 7.96
C ALA A 119 7.02 1.50 8.76
N LEU A 120 6.23 0.59 8.19
CA LEU A 120 5.16 -0.12 8.90
C LEU A 120 5.72 -0.94 10.06
N ILE A 121 6.77 -1.73 9.82
CA ILE A 121 7.40 -2.55 10.87
C ILE A 121 7.93 -1.65 11.98
N ILE A 122 8.63 -0.57 11.62
CA ILE A 122 9.12 0.42 12.59
C ILE A 122 7.95 0.96 13.40
N HIS A 123 6.88 1.42 12.74
CA HIS A 123 5.71 1.99 13.40
C HIS A 123 5.02 1.02 14.38
N LEU A 124 4.95 -0.27 14.04
CA LEU A 124 4.39 -1.32 14.91
C LEU A 124 5.27 -1.60 16.14
N THR A 125 6.59 -1.49 16.00
CA THR A 125 7.54 -1.78 17.10
C THR A 125 7.86 -0.56 17.97
N ASN A 126 7.94 0.62 17.36
CA ASN A 126 8.22 1.88 18.02
C ASN A 126 7.43 3.02 17.34
N PRO A 127 6.26 3.39 17.87
CA PRO A 127 5.42 4.42 17.26
C PRO A 127 6.01 5.83 17.39
N TRP A 128 6.84 6.10 18.40
CA TRP A 128 7.38 7.42 18.70
C TRP A 128 8.82 7.59 18.17
N ILE A 129 9.10 8.73 17.53
CA ILE A 129 10.43 9.01 16.94
C ILE A 129 11.40 9.52 18.01
N PHE A 130 10.90 10.38 18.89
CA PHE A 130 11.57 10.85 20.08
C PHE A 130 10.77 10.26 21.24
N GLY A 131 11.40 9.39 22.02
CA GLY A 131 10.75 8.65 23.11
C GLY A 131 10.13 9.54 24.17
#